data_AF-A0A7D7QY58-F1
#
_entry.id   AF-A0A7D7QY58-F1
#
_cell.length_a   1.000
_cell.length_b   1.000
_cell.length_c   1.000
_cell.angle_alpha   90.00
_cell.angle_beta   90.00
_cell.angle_gamma   90.00
#
_symmetry.space_group_name_H-M   'P 1'
#
loop_
_entity.id
_entity.type
_entity.pdbx_description
1 polymer ?
#
loop_
_entity_poly.entity_id
_entity_poly.type
_entity_poly.pdbx_seq_one_letter_code
_entity_poly.pdbx_strand_id
1 'polypeptide(L)'
;MQTFLPYADFRRSAEVLDAARLGKPRVETLQILRALELFDYGWGNHPAVTMWRGHTPALVCYGLAFVDVWTREGRADTTAPMIAEFAPDVADRSQSELTAEGLMPPWLGDERLHRSHRSALLRKDPDFYAAEFGDTPDELPYFWPGPPVTATRVETSGRRVWVIRPTSPDQYAEFR
;
A
#
# COMPACT_ATOMS: atom_id res chain seq x y z
N MET A 1 7.23 -9.72 1.57
CA MET A 1 6.24 -8.65 1.72
C MET A 1 6.68 -7.48 0.86
N GLN A 2 6.11 -7.34 -0.33
CA GLN A 2 6.46 -6.28 -1.26
C GLN A 2 5.25 -5.85 -2.10
N THR A 3 4.88 -4.59 -1.99
CA THR A 3 4.00 -3.94 -2.96
C THR A 3 4.73 -3.68 -4.26
N PHE A 4 4.01 -3.70 -5.39
CA PHE A 4 4.54 -3.36 -6.71
C PHE A 4 3.86 -2.08 -7.19
N LEU A 5 4.63 -1.01 -7.35
CA LEU A 5 4.17 0.29 -7.84
C LEU A 5 5.06 0.75 -9.00
N PRO A 6 5.12 0.02 -10.13
CA PRO A 6 5.80 0.52 -11.32
C PRO A 6 5.14 1.77 -11.89
N TYR A 7 3.89 2.07 -11.51
CA TYR A 7 3.17 3.29 -11.89
C TYR A 7 2.47 3.92 -10.68
N ALA A 8 2.11 5.20 -10.79
CA ALA A 8 1.29 5.88 -9.78
C ALA A 8 -0.15 5.38 -9.78
N ASP A 9 -0.65 4.93 -10.93
CA ASP A 9 -1.96 4.28 -11.06
C ASP A 9 -1.88 2.83 -10.55
N PHE A 10 -2.73 2.49 -9.58
CA PHE A 10 -2.72 1.18 -8.93
C PHE A 10 -3.21 0.06 -9.85
N ARG A 11 -4.23 0.33 -10.68
CA ARG A 11 -4.72 -0.64 -11.65
C ARG A 11 -3.67 -0.92 -12.71
N ARG A 12 -3.07 0.12 -13.30
CA ARG A 12 -1.99 -0.02 -14.27
C ARG A 12 -0.81 -0.78 -13.66
N SER A 13 -0.49 -0.51 -12.40
CA SER A 13 0.56 -1.23 -11.68
C SER A 13 0.28 -2.73 -11.54
N ALA A 14 -0.98 -3.13 -11.39
CA ALA A 14 -1.38 -4.54 -11.35
C ALA A 14 -1.42 -5.17 -12.74
N GLU A 15 -1.96 -4.48 -13.75
CA GLU A 15 -2.16 -4.98 -15.12
C GLU A 15 -0.84 -5.30 -15.84
N VAL A 16 0.25 -4.63 -15.48
CA VAL A 16 1.58 -4.91 -16.07
C VAL A 16 2.32 -6.07 -15.43
N LEU A 17 1.80 -6.68 -14.36
CA LEU A 17 2.47 -7.79 -13.70
C LEU A 17 2.17 -9.12 -14.40
N ASP A 18 3.18 -9.98 -14.46
CA ASP A 18 2.93 -11.38 -14.77
C ASP A 18 2.13 -12.08 -13.67
N ALA A 19 1.53 -13.23 -14.00
CA ALA A 19 0.67 -13.98 -13.10
C ALA A 19 1.36 -14.39 -11.78
N ALA A 20 2.67 -14.65 -11.78
CA ALA A 20 3.40 -15.04 -10.58
C ALA A 20 3.55 -13.86 -9.61
N ARG A 21 3.85 -12.65 -10.13
CA ARG A 21 3.95 -11.44 -9.29
C ARG A 21 2.61 -10.77 -9.00
N LEU A 22 1.54 -11.05 -9.74
CA LEU A 22 0.19 -10.56 -9.44
C LEU A 22 -0.51 -11.35 -8.31
N GLY A 23 -0.17 -12.63 -8.13
CA GLY A 23 -0.86 -13.49 -7.17
C GLY A 23 -0.64 -13.12 -5.70
N LYS A 24 0.59 -12.78 -5.32
CA LYS A 24 1.03 -12.57 -3.93
C LYS A 24 0.69 -11.19 -3.31
N PRO A 25 0.70 -10.07 -4.06
CA PRO A 25 0.45 -8.73 -3.53
C PRO A 25 -0.86 -8.58 -2.75
N ARG A 26 -1.92 -9.34 -3.08
CA ARG A 26 -3.19 -9.30 -2.35
C ARG A 26 -3.03 -9.73 -0.88
N VAL A 27 -2.35 -10.86 -0.66
CA VAL A 27 -2.04 -11.37 0.68
C VAL A 27 -1.04 -10.46 1.39
N GLU A 28 -0.03 -9.97 0.67
CA GLU A 28 0.96 -9.06 1.27
C GLU A 28 0.36 -7.69 1.64
N THR A 29 -0.62 -7.20 0.89
CA THR A 29 -1.38 -5.99 1.22
C THR A 29 -2.13 -6.17 2.54
N LEU A 30 -2.83 -7.29 2.70
CA LEU A 30 -3.52 -7.63 3.94
C LEU A 30 -2.54 -7.73 5.12
N GLN A 31 -1.33 -8.27 4.90
CA GLN A 31 -0.30 -8.31 5.93
C GLN A 31 0.23 -6.92 6.31
N ILE A 32 0.39 -6.01 5.34
CA ILE A 32 0.78 -4.61 5.62
C ILE A 32 -0.33 -3.90 6.40
N LEU A 33 -1.60 -4.05 6.00
CA LEU A 33 -2.74 -3.48 6.72
C LEU A 33 -2.77 -3.95 8.18
N ARG A 34 -2.57 -5.24 8.42
CA ARG A 34 -2.45 -5.79 9.78
C ARG A 34 -1.25 -5.22 10.54
N ALA A 35 -0.09 -5.10 9.90
CA ALA A 35 1.10 -4.51 10.52
C ALA A 35 0.96 -3.02 10.84
N LEU A 36 0.06 -2.30 10.16
CA LEU A 36 -0.24 -0.90 10.42
C LEU A 36 -1.26 -0.72 11.54
N GLU A 37 -2.28 -1.57 11.61
CA GLU A 37 -3.49 -1.32 12.41
C GLU A 37 -3.65 -2.24 13.63
N LEU A 38 -2.98 -3.41 13.65
CA LEU A 38 -3.07 -4.35 14.77
C LEU A 38 -1.85 -4.21 15.68
N PHE A 39 -2.11 -3.98 16.97
CA PHE A 39 -1.10 -4.03 18.01
C PHE A 39 -0.47 -5.44 18.06
N ASP A 40 0.85 -5.52 18.14
CA ASP A 40 1.64 -6.76 18.17
C ASP A 40 1.65 -7.62 16.88
N TYR A 41 1.24 -7.05 15.73
CA TYR A 41 1.50 -7.71 14.45
C TYR A 41 2.94 -7.43 13.99
N GLY A 42 3.75 -8.49 13.87
CA GLY A 42 5.17 -8.37 13.50
C GLY A 42 5.40 -7.62 12.16
N TRP A 43 6.66 -7.26 11.89
CA TRP A 43 7.10 -6.59 10.65
C TRP A 43 6.75 -5.09 10.53
N GLY A 44 6.28 -4.43 11.60
CA GLY A 44 5.95 -2.99 11.60
C GLY A 44 7.10 -2.05 11.17
N ASN A 45 8.36 -2.48 11.34
CA ASN A 45 9.56 -1.74 10.92
C ASN A 45 10.01 -2.03 9.48
N HIS A 46 9.31 -2.87 8.74
CA HIS A 46 9.66 -3.16 7.35
C HIS A 46 9.51 -1.87 6.49
N PRO A 47 10.44 -1.57 5.57
CA PRO A 47 10.40 -0.33 4.79
C PRO A 47 9.08 -0.12 4.03
N ALA A 48 8.54 -1.17 3.41
CA ALA A 48 7.25 -1.09 2.73
C ALA A 48 6.09 -0.77 3.70
N VAL A 49 6.10 -1.33 4.92
CA VAL A 49 5.08 -1.02 5.93
C VAL A 49 5.21 0.43 6.38
N THR A 50 6.44 0.86 6.66
CA THR A 50 6.75 2.23 7.09
C THR A 50 6.30 3.26 6.05
N MET A 51 6.52 2.99 4.75
CA MET A 51 6.08 3.86 3.65
C MET A 51 4.57 4.13 3.65
N TRP A 52 3.76 3.12 3.97
CA TRP A 52 2.29 3.21 3.96
C TRP A 52 1.68 3.77 5.25
N ARG A 53 2.50 4.09 6.27
CA ARG A 53 2.00 4.57 7.57
C ARG A 53 1.14 5.83 7.41
N GLY A 54 -0.03 5.83 8.05
CA GLY A 54 -0.99 6.92 7.99
C GLY A 54 -1.84 7.00 6.70
N HIS A 55 -1.73 6.01 5.80
CA HIS A 55 -2.38 6.01 4.48
C HIS A 55 -3.20 4.74 4.23
N THR A 56 -3.81 4.19 5.29
CA THR A 56 -4.63 2.97 5.24
C THR A 56 -5.73 3.01 4.17
N PRO A 57 -6.50 4.11 3.99
CA PRO A 57 -7.46 4.23 2.87
C PRO A 57 -6.83 3.99 1.49
N ALA A 58 -5.65 4.57 1.23
CA ALA A 58 -4.96 4.39 -0.04
C ALA A 58 -4.41 2.97 -0.22
N LEU A 59 -3.94 2.32 0.85
CA LEU A 59 -3.47 0.94 0.80
C LEU A 59 -4.63 -0.05 0.56
N VAL A 60 -5.82 0.21 1.13
CA VAL A 60 -7.05 -0.54 0.81
C VAL A 60 -7.39 -0.39 -0.66
N CYS A 61 -7.40 0.83 -1.20
CA CYS A 61 -7.63 1.09 -2.62
C CYS A 61 -6.62 0.35 -3.52
N TYR A 62 -5.33 0.39 -3.18
CA TYR A 62 -4.28 -0.37 -3.86
C TYR A 62 -4.57 -1.89 -3.85
N GLY A 63 -4.90 -2.45 -2.68
CA GLY A 63 -5.19 -3.87 -2.54
C GLY A 63 -6.38 -4.32 -3.39
N LEU A 64 -7.47 -3.54 -3.37
CA LEU A 64 -8.68 -3.83 -4.13
C LEU A 64 -8.47 -3.69 -5.64
N ALA A 65 -7.63 -2.77 -6.10
CA ALA A 65 -7.24 -2.69 -7.51
C ALA A 65 -6.52 -3.97 -7.99
N PHE A 66 -5.62 -4.53 -7.16
CA PHE A 66 -4.95 -5.78 -7.46
C PHE A 66 -5.90 -6.98 -7.43
N VAL A 67 -6.85 -7.00 -6.49
CA VAL A 67 -7.91 -8.03 -6.44
C VAL A 67 -8.78 -7.97 -7.70
N ASP A 68 -9.17 -6.79 -8.16
CA ASP A 68 -9.98 -6.65 -9.37
C ASP A 68 -9.26 -7.23 -10.61
N VAL A 69 -8.00 -6.85 -10.85
CA VAL A 69 -7.22 -7.42 -11.96
C VAL A 69 -7.06 -8.94 -11.80
N TRP A 70 -6.81 -9.41 -10.57
CA TRP A 70 -6.70 -10.84 -10.28
C TRP A 70 -7.97 -11.61 -10.66
N THR A 71 -9.13 -11.12 -10.24
CA THR A 71 -10.44 -11.76 -10.41
C THR A 71 -10.99 -11.62 -11.83
N ARG A 72 -10.69 -10.53 -12.53
CA ARG A 72 -11.04 -10.36 -13.96
C ARG A 72 -10.40 -11.41 -14.86
N GLU A 73 -9.26 -11.96 -14.48
CA GLU A 73 -8.64 -13.12 -15.15
C GLU A 73 -9.28 -14.47 -14.78
N GLY A 74 -10.41 -14.47 -14.06
CA GLY A 74 -11.17 -15.69 -13.71
C GLY A 74 -10.62 -16.45 -12.51
N ARG A 75 -9.75 -15.83 -11.71
CA ARG A 75 -9.10 -16.46 -10.55
C ARG A 75 -9.84 -16.12 -9.25
N ALA A 76 -10.01 -17.10 -8.37
CA ALA A 76 -10.70 -16.91 -7.10
C ALA A 76 -9.91 -15.99 -6.14
N ASP A 77 -10.64 -15.19 -5.37
CA ASP A 77 -10.10 -14.33 -4.32
C ASP A 77 -10.92 -14.45 -3.03
N THR A 78 -10.24 -14.38 -1.89
CA THR A 78 -10.84 -14.36 -0.54
C THR A 78 -10.34 -13.19 0.29
N THR A 79 -9.49 -12.33 -0.28
CA THR A 79 -8.80 -11.26 0.44
C THR A 79 -9.54 -9.93 0.36
N ALA A 80 -10.33 -9.69 -0.69
CA ALA A 80 -11.12 -8.47 -0.88
C ALA A 80 -11.92 -8.04 0.36
N PRO A 81 -12.77 -8.91 0.96
CA PRO A 81 -13.54 -8.49 2.14
C PRO A 81 -12.64 -8.16 3.33
N MET A 82 -11.57 -8.94 3.55
CA MET A 82 -10.62 -8.70 4.64
C MET A 82 -9.82 -7.41 4.45
N ILE A 83 -9.53 -7.02 3.21
CA ILE A 83 -8.87 -5.75 2.87
C ILE A 83 -9.84 -4.59 3.10
N ALA A 84 -11.09 -4.71 2.64
CA ALA A 84 -12.11 -3.66 2.77
C ALA A 84 -12.45 -3.32 4.24
N GLU A 85 -12.36 -4.29 5.16
CA GLU A 85 -12.59 -4.08 6.60
C GLU A 85 -11.72 -2.99 7.24
N PHE A 86 -10.53 -2.71 6.70
CA PHE A 86 -9.63 -1.70 7.24
C PHE A 86 -10.03 -0.27 6.89
N ALA A 87 -10.82 -0.06 5.84
CA ALA A 87 -11.31 1.26 5.44
C ALA A 87 -12.65 1.15 4.69
N PRO A 88 -13.74 0.74 5.39
CA PRO A 88 -15.02 0.44 4.74
C PRO A 88 -15.65 1.66 4.07
N ASP A 89 -15.44 2.86 4.63
CA ASP A 89 -15.94 4.13 4.08
C ASP A 89 -15.36 4.47 2.69
N VAL A 90 -14.28 3.79 2.27
CA VAL A 90 -13.61 4.04 0.99
C VAL A 90 -13.45 2.81 0.10
N ALA A 91 -13.94 1.64 0.52
CA ALA A 91 -13.69 0.38 -0.19
C ALA A 91 -14.21 0.38 -1.64
N ASP A 92 -15.37 1.01 -1.88
CA ASP A 92 -15.99 1.09 -3.22
C ASP A 92 -15.57 2.35 -4.01
N ARG A 93 -14.64 3.14 -3.48
CA ARG A 93 -14.22 4.41 -4.06
C ARG A 93 -13.01 4.25 -4.95
N SER A 94 -12.98 5.01 -6.03
CA SER A 94 -11.88 5.01 -6.99
C SER A 94 -10.65 5.76 -6.47
N GLN A 95 -9.47 5.43 -7.02
CA GLN A 95 -8.23 6.12 -6.70
C GLN A 95 -8.32 7.64 -6.98
N SER A 96 -9.03 8.06 -8.03
CA SER A 96 -9.22 9.47 -8.37
C SER A 96 -10.05 10.22 -7.33
N GLU A 97 -11.10 9.60 -6.79
CA GLU A 97 -11.90 10.17 -5.71
C GLU A 97 -11.07 10.37 -4.43
N LEU A 98 -10.26 9.38 -4.05
CA LEU A 98 -9.37 9.49 -2.89
C LEU A 98 -8.26 10.54 -3.12
N THR A 99 -7.79 10.68 -4.36
CA THR A 99 -6.82 11.73 -4.73
C THR A 99 -7.42 13.11 -4.56
N ALA A 100 -8.67 13.31 -5.01
CA ALA A 100 -9.39 14.59 -4.88
C ALA A 100 -9.61 15.00 -3.41
N GLU A 101 -9.71 14.02 -2.50
CA GLU A 101 -9.82 14.25 -1.06
C GLU A 101 -8.47 14.33 -0.32
N GLY A 102 -7.35 14.22 -1.03
CA GLY A 102 -6.02 14.28 -0.42
C GLY A 102 -5.68 13.07 0.45
N LEU A 103 -6.33 11.92 0.21
CA LEU A 103 -6.08 10.67 0.95
C LEU A 103 -4.92 9.85 0.37
N MET A 104 -4.35 10.29 -0.76
CA MET A 104 -3.20 9.63 -1.38
C MET A 104 -1.88 9.98 -0.69
N PRO A 105 -0.93 9.04 -0.59
CA PRO A 105 0.40 9.33 -0.06
C PRO A 105 1.13 10.38 -0.91
N PRO A 106 1.85 11.33 -0.30
CA PRO A 106 2.54 12.39 -1.04
C PRO A 106 3.74 11.87 -1.85
N TRP A 107 4.20 10.64 -1.57
CA TRP A 107 5.23 9.97 -2.35
C TRP A 107 4.68 9.28 -3.61
N LEU A 108 3.37 9.15 -3.76
CA LEU A 108 2.77 8.54 -4.95
C LEU A 108 2.95 9.48 -6.14
N GLY A 109 3.63 9.01 -7.19
CA GLY A 109 4.11 9.83 -8.30
C GLY A 109 5.61 10.17 -8.21
N ASP A 110 6.30 9.86 -7.11
CA ASP A 110 7.77 9.97 -7.06
C ASP A 110 8.41 8.94 -7.98
N GLU A 111 9.00 9.44 -9.06
CA GLU A 111 9.62 8.61 -10.09
C GLU A 111 10.77 7.75 -9.55
N ARG A 112 11.43 8.12 -8.44
CA ARG A 112 12.44 7.26 -7.80
C ARG A 112 11.84 5.96 -7.27
N LEU A 113 10.63 6.05 -6.69
CA LEU A 113 9.87 4.88 -6.25
C LEU A 113 9.52 4.04 -7.47
N HIS A 114 8.80 4.62 -8.43
CA HIS A 114 8.28 3.88 -9.57
C HIS A 114 9.38 3.22 -10.41
N ARG A 115 10.46 3.94 -10.69
CA ARG A 115 11.60 3.43 -11.45
C ARG A 115 12.34 2.30 -10.72
N SER A 116 12.49 2.38 -9.39
CA SER A 116 13.11 1.30 -8.62
C SER A 116 12.25 0.02 -8.63
N HIS A 117 10.92 0.15 -8.65
CA HIS A 117 10.00 -0.99 -8.78
C HIS A 117 10.04 -1.61 -10.18
N ARG A 118 10.08 -0.78 -11.24
CA ARG A 118 10.28 -1.25 -12.63
C ARG A 118 11.61 -2.00 -12.79
N SER A 119 12.70 -1.43 -12.27
CA SER A 119 14.02 -2.05 -12.23
C SER A 119 14.01 -3.42 -11.55
N ALA A 120 13.31 -3.53 -10.42
CA ALA A 120 13.22 -4.79 -9.71
C ALA A 120 12.32 -5.83 -10.38
N LEU A 121 11.29 -5.41 -11.13
CA LEU A 121 10.49 -6.29 -11.97
C LEU A 121 11.33 -6.85 -13.12
N LEU A 122 12.10 -5.99 -13.81
CA LEU A 122 13.07 -6.42 -14.82
C LEU A 122 14.05 -7.47 -14.28
N ARG A 123 14.65 -7.25 -13.10
CA ARG A 123 15.53 -8.28 -12.49
C ARG A 123 14.84 -9.60 -12.19
N LYS A 124 13.54 -9.55 -11.89
CA LYS A 124 12.78 -10.75 -11.60
C LYS A 124 12.47 -11.54 -12.86
N ASP A 125 12.25 -10.87 -13.98
CA ASP A 125 11.86 -11.48 -15.26
C ASP A 125 12.20 -10.57 -16.46
N PRO A 126 13.46 -10.55 -16.93
CA PRO A 126 13.88 -9.60 -17.95
C PRO A 126 13.08 -9.74 -19.24
N ASP A 127 12.80 -10.97 -19.68
CA ASP A 127 12.11 -11.25 -20.94
C ASP A 127 10.65 -10.77 -20.89
N PHE A 128 9.94 -11.00 -19.78
CA PHE A 128 8.56 -10.55 -19.63
C PHE A 128 8.44 -9.02 -19.58
N TYR A 129 9.34 -8.37 -18.84
CA TYR A 129 9.24 -6.94 -18.57
C TYR A 129 10.00 -6.05 -19.58
N ALA A 130 10.84 -6.60 -20.46
CA ALA A 130 11.63 -5.82 -21.42
C ALA A 130 10.77 -4.93 -22.33
N ALA A 131 9.60 -5.41 -22.77
CA ALA A 131 8.73 -4.64 -23.65
C ALA A 131 8.13 -3.40 -22.96
N GLU A 132 7.82 -3.50 -21.68
CA GLU A 132 7.18 -2.41 -20.91
C GLU A 132 8.23 -1.50 -20.23
N PHE A 133 9.34 -2.07 -19.77
CA PHE A 133 10.31 -1.37 -18.92
C PHE A 133 11.74 -1.32 -19.49
N GLY A 134 11.99 -1.76 -20.73
CA GLY A 134 13.34 -1.92 -21.30
C GLY A 134 14.27 -0.69 -21.22
N ASP A 135 13.70 0.53 -21.13
CA ASP A 135 14.45 1.77 -20.95
C ASP A 135 14.86 2.05 -19.47
N THR A 136 14.41 1.22 -18.53
CA THR A 136 14.71 1.33 -17.11
C THR A 136 16.00 0.57 -16.78
N PRO A 137 16.98 1.18 -16.08
CA PRO A 137 18.15 0.45 -15.60
C PRO A 137 17.71 -0.69 -14.69
N ASP A 138 18.22 -1.90 -14.90
CA ASP A 138 17.87 -3.11 -14.15
C ASP A 138 18.66 -3.28 -12.85
N GLU A 139 19.56 -2.36 -12.49
CA GLU A 139 20.41 -2.47 -11.28
C GLU A 139 19.98 -1.57 -10.10
N LEU A 140 18.86 -0.85 -10.19
CA LEU A 140 18.45 0.07 -9.13
C LEU A 140 17.96 -0.67 -7.87
N PRO A 141 18.50 -0.38 -6.68
CA PRO A 141 17.95 -0.91 -5.43
C PRO A 141 16.52 -0.38 -5.21
N TYR A 142 15.69 -1.13 -4.49
CA TYR A 142 14.36 -0.64 -4.12
C TYR A 142 14.47 0.66 -3.34
N PHE A 143 13.75 1.68 -3.81
CA PHE A 143 13.57 2.92 -3.09
C PHE A 143 12.25 2.87 -2.34
N TRP A 144 12.33 2.91 -1.00
CA TRP A 144 11.17 3.02 -0.13
C TRP A 144 11.16 4.41 0.51
N PRO A 145 10.25 5.32 0.11
CA PRO A 145 10.12 6.59 0.79
C PRO A 145 9.78 6.38 2.26
N GLY A 146 10.34 7.25 3.11
CA GLY A 146 9.99 7.28 4.52
C GLY A 146 8.50 7.56 4.74
N PRO A 147 7.99 7.34 5.97
CA PRO A 147 6.63 7.70 6.27
C PRO A 147 6.49 9.21 6.04
N PRO A 148 5.45 9.68 5.36
CA PRO A 148 5.24 11.11 5.20
C PRO A 148 5.18 11.79 6.57
N VAL A 149 5.76 12.99 6.65
CA VAL A 149 5.66 13.84 7.84
C VAL A 149 4.25 14.42 7.87
N THR A 150 3.26 13.58 8.15
CA THR A 150 1.88 14.03 8.30
C THR A 150 1.69 14.34 9.77
N ALA A 151 1.56 15.64 10.10
CA ALA A 151 0.98 16.03 11.37
C ALA A 151 -0.38 15.35 11.45
N THR A 152 -0.58 14.46 12.43
CA THR A 152 -1.86 13.78 12.65
C THR A 152 -2.93 14.83 12.89
N ARG A 153 -3.59 15.30 11.83
CA ARG A 153 -4.77 16.13 11.98
C ARG A 153 -5.89 15.16 12.27
N VAL A 154 -6.13 14.92 13.56
CA VAL A 154 -7.33 14.23 13.99
C VAL A 154 -8.49 15.15 13.62
N GLU A 155 -9.07 14.94 12.44
CA GLU A 155 -10.32 15.60 12.08
C GLU A 155 -11.45 14.96 12.89
N THR A 156 -11.78 15.61 13.99
CA THR A 156 -12.86 15.23 14.90
C THR A 156 -14.23 15.73 14.43
N SER A 157 -14.39 16.12 13.16
CA SER A 157 -15.64 16.68 12.65
C SER A 157 -16.76 15.63 12.65
N GLY A 158 -17.44 15.51 13.79
CA GLY A 158 -18.61 14.65 13.99
C GLY A 158 -18.33 13.23 14.52
N ARG A 159 -17.09 12.72 14.47
CA ARG A 159 -16.74 11.41 15.06
C ARG A 159 -16.30 11.56 16.52
N ARG A 160 -17.04 10.93 17.44
CA ARG A 160 -16.58 10.72 18.83
C ARG A 160 -15.45 9.69 18.81
N VAL A 161 -14.23 10.14 19.02
CA VAL A 161 -13.07 9.28 19.26
C VAL A 161 -12.83 9.15 20.76
N TRP A 162 -12.55 7.94 21.22
CA TRP A 162 -12.09 7.70 22.59
C TRP A 162 -10.60 8.01 22.66
N VAL A 163 -10.25 9.15 23.25
CA VAL A 163 -8.86 9.45 23.59
C VAL A 163 -8.59 8.86 24.96
N ILE A 164 -7.87 7.72 24.99
CA ILE A 164 -7.32 7.22 26.25
C ILE A 164 -6.17 8.17 26.62
N ARG A 165 -6.40 9.01 27.63
CA ARG A 165 -5.29 9.78 28.22
C ARG A 165 -4.55 8.85 29.17
N PRO A 166 -3.23 8.66 28.98
CA PRO A 166 -2.43 7.97 29.98
C PRO A 166 -2.51 8.76 31.29
N THR A 167 -2.73 8.03 32.37
CA THR A 167 -2.77 8.54 33.74
C THR A 167 -1.38 8.53 34.39
N SER A 168 -0.40 7.87 33.77
CA SER A 168 1.00 7.85 34.20
C SER A 168 1.98 7.81 33.01
N PRO A 169 3.26 8.20 33.22
CA PRO A 169 4.32 8.02 32.23
C PRO A 169 4.53 6.56 31.81
N ASP A 170 4.36 5.61 32.74
CA ASP A 170 4.48 4.18 32.45
C ASP A 170 3.34 3.70 31.55
N GLN A 171 2.11 4.17 31.80
CA GLN A 171 0.97 3.88 30.94
C GLN A 171 1.13 4.52 29.56
N TYR A 172 1.74 5.71 29.48
CA TYR A 172 2.10 6.30 28.19
C TYR A 172 3.16 5.50 27.45
N ALA A 173 4.13 4.92 28.16
CA ALA A 173 5.16 4.06 27.59
C ALA A 173 4.59 2.73 27.09
N GLU A 174 3.52 2.21 27.71
CA GLU A 174 2.79 1.03 27.25
C GLU A 174 2.00 1.27 25.94
N PHE A 175 1.57 2.51 25.70
CA PHE A 175 0.87 2.91 24.47
C PHE A 175 1.79 3.38 23.34
N ARG A 176 3.12 3.34 23.54
CA ARG A 176 4.13 3.82 22.60
C ARG A 176 4.74 2.68 21.80
#